data_AF-A0A0B1TNM6-F1
#
_entry.id   AF-A0A0B1TNM6-F1
#
_cell.length_a   1.000
_cell.length_b   1.000
_cell.length_c   1.000
_cell.angle_alpha   90.00
_cell.angle_beta   90.00
_cell.angle_gamma   90.00
#
_symmetry.space_group_name_H-M   'P 1'
#
loop_
_entity.id
_entity.type
_entity.pdbx_description
1 polymer ?
#
loop_
_entity_poly.entity_id
_entity_poly.type
_entity_poly.pdbx_seq_one_letter_code
_entity_poly.pdbx_strand_id
1 'polypeptide(L)'
;MGDSFYEYLIKSWLQSGKTDEQARRMYWDVSKVIREKMIFKSKSGLTYTAELRSGFPQHKMGHLACFVVGMFALQAANEEEPQRASTMKLAEELGNTCHESYIRSTTRIGPEMFYFSDSEDATSRHSENNYILRPEVIEGFFYLWRMTGKTKYRDWVWDAIQAIDKHCRVEAGFSGINNVYDPSKVRFYTDSEQL
;
A
#
# COMPACT_ATOMS: atom_id res chain seq x y z
N MET A 1 -3.96 9.40 -8.79
CA MET A 1 -3.32 10.70 -8.50
C MET A 1 -4.09 11.35 -7.36
N GLY A 2 -3.51 11.39 -6.15
CA GLY A 2 -4.19 11.91 -4.96
C GLY A 2 -3.58 11.44 -3.65
N ASP A 3 -2.81 10.34 -3.67
CA ASP A 3 -2.10 9.74 -2.54
C ASP A 3 -1.41 10.75 -1.60
N SER A 4 -0.32 11.34 -2.07
CA SER A 4 0.59 12.20 -1.29
C SER A 4 -0.06 13.51 -0.85
N PHE A 5 -1.11 13.98 -1.54
CA PHE A 5 -1.90 15.12 -1.05
C PHE A 5 -2.49 14.81 0.33
N TYR A 6 -3.13 13.65 0.51
CA TYR A 6 -3.74 13.28 1.79
C TYR A 6 -2.69 12.99 2.86
N GLU A 7 -1.60 12.33 2.47
CA GLU A 7 -0.45 12.06 3.32
C GLU A 7 0.16 13.34 3.90
N TYR A 8 0.29 14.38 3.08
CA TYR A 8 0.88 15.65 3.48
C TYR A 8 0.00 16.44 4.45
N LEU A 9 -1.31 16.21 4.51
CA LEU A 9 -2.17 16.93 5.47
C LEU A 9 -1.80 16.54 6.92
N ILE A 10 -1.71 15.24 7.21
CA ILE A 10 -1.29 14.79 8.55
C ILE A 10 0.19 15.10 8.80
N LYS A 11 1.06 14.95 7.80
CA LYS A 11 2.50 15.24 7.95
C LYS A 11 2.75 16.74 8.18
N SER A 12 2.03 17.64 7.51
CA SER A 12 2.13 19.10 7.72
C SER A 12 1.68 19.50 9.13
N TRP A 13 0.55 18.95 9.60
CA TRP A 13 0.11 19.17 10.97
C TRP A 13 1.16 18.72 11.98
N LEU A 14 1.75 17.52 11.82
CA LEU A 14 2.81 17.04 12.71
C LEU A 14 4.09 17.87 12.62
N GLN A 15 4.53 18.23 11.41
CA GLN A 15 5.74 19.02 11.17
C GLN A 15 5.65 20.41 11.79
N SER A 16 4.46 21.01 11.82
CA SER A 16 4.20 22.29 12.47
C SER A 16 4.26 22.23 14.01
N GLY A 17 4.56 21.08 14.61
CA GLY A 17 4.44 20.91 16.05
C GLY A 17 2.97 20.86 16.50
N LYS A 18 2.08 20.36 15.63
CA LYS A 18 0.63 20.26 15.83
C LYS A 18 -0.12 21.59 15.88
N THR A 19 0.40 22.65 15.26
CA THR A 19 -0.24 23.98 15.28
C THR A 19 -0.98 24.34 13.99
N ASP A 20 -0.74 23.62 12.87
CA ASP A 20 -1.47 23.82 11.62
C ASP A 20 -2.86 23.18 11.70
N GLU A 21 -3.80 23.96 12.25
CA GLU A 21 -5.21 23.55 12.40
C GLU A 21 -5.96 23.38 11.08
N GLN A 22 -5.50 24.02 10.00
CA GLN A 22 -6.12 23.83 8.69
C GLN A 22 -5.79 22.45 8.15
N ALA A 23 -4.50 22.07 8.15
CA ALA A 23 -4.06 20.75 7.74
C ALA A 23 -4.70 19.65 8.60
N ARG A 24 -4.81 19.89 9.92
CA ARG A 24 -5.53 19.00 10.84
C ARG A 24 -6.98 18.78 10.38
N ARG A 25 -7.79 19.84 10.25
CA ARG A 25 -9.20 19.70 9.85
C ARG A 25 -9.35 18.97 8.51
N MET A 26 -8.57 19.39 7.50
CA MET A 26 -8.62 18.79 6.17
C MET A 26 -8.27 17.29 6.21
N TYR A 27 -7.27 16.89 7.00
CA TYR A 27 -6.90 15.49 7.14
C TYR A 27 -8.03 14.65 7.76
N TRP A 28 -8.60 15.11 8.88
CA TRP A 28 -9.65 14.35 9.56
C TRP A 28 -10.93 14.26 8.73
N ASP A 29 -11.30 15.34 8.02
CA ASP A 29 -12.45 15.34 7.12
C ASP A 29 -12.26 14.31 5.99
N VAL A 30 -11.09 14.29 5.35
CA VAL A 30 -10.85 13.35 4.25
C VAL A 30 -10.62 11.91 4.72
N SER A 31 -9.99 11.71 5.88
CA SER A 31 -9.85 10.39 6.51
C SER A 31 -11.22 9.74 6.76
N LYS A 32 -12.19 10.53 7.26
CA LYS A 32 -13.57 10.08 7.41
C LYS A 32 -14.19 9.66 6.07
N VAL A 33 -14.05 10.48 5.04
CA VAL A 33 -14.60 10.18 3.70
C VAL A 33 -13.96 8.94 3.07
N ILE A 34 -12.64 8.77 3.18
CA ILE A 34 -11.93 7.57 2.72
C ILE A 34 -12.51 6.32 3.41
N ARG A 35 -12.65 6.36 4.74
CA ARG A 35 -13.22 5.25 5.53
C ARG A 35 -14.64 4.90 5.11
N GLU A 36 -15.47 5.90 4.80
CA GLU A 36 -16.89 5.69 4.45
C GLU A 36 -17.12 5.28 3.00
N LYS A 37 -16.27 5.75 2.07
CA LYS A 37 -16.53 5.65 0.62
C LYS A 37 -15.55 4.76 -0.12
N MET A 38 -14.36 4.53 0.43
CA MET A 38 -13.27 3.86 -0.28
C MET A 38 -12.82 2.58 0.41
N ILE A 39 -13.12 2.37 1.69
CA ILE A 39 -12.75 1.15 2.40
C ILE A 39 -13.83 0.08 2.25
N PHE A 40 -13.44 -1.06 1.69
CA PHE A 40 -14.31 -2.21 1.47
C PHE A 40 -13.67 -3.50 2.02
N LYS A 41 -14.47 -4.56 2.13
CA LYS A 41 -14.00 -5.92 2.42
C LYS A 41 -14.20 -6.83 1.22
N SER A 42 -13.20 -7.64 0.91
CA SER A 42 -13.27 -8.63 -0.16
C SER A 42 -14.02 -9.88 0.29
N LYS A 43 -14.28 -10.81 -0.63
CA LYS A 43 -14.96 -12.08 -0.33
C LYS A 43 -14.20 -12.95 0.69
N SER A 44 -12.87 -12.85 0.72
CA SER A 44 -12.02 -13.56 1.68
C SER A 44 -11.85 -12.81 3.01
N GLY A 45 -12.42 -11.61 3.12
CA GLY A 45 -12.34 -10.77 4.31
C GLY A 45 -11.20 -9.74 4.32
N LEU A 46 -10.45 -9.58 3.23
CA LEU A 46 -9.39 -8.57 3.12
C LEU A 46 -9.97 -7.15 3.08
N THR A 47 -9.43 -6.24 3.88
CA THR A 47 -9.81 -4.83 3.88
C THR A 47 -8.95 -4.07 2.88
N TYR A 48 -9.56 -3.33 1.94
CA TYR A 48 -8.83 -2.63 0.89
C TYR A 48 -9.39 -1.24 0.61
N THR A 49 -8.57 -0.40 0.00
CA THR A 49 -8.94 0.94 -0.45
C THR A 49 -9.23 0.92 -1.95
N ALA A 50 -10.51 0.98 -2.32
CA ALA A 50 -10.96 1.07 -3.69
C ALA A 50 -10.72 2.47 -4.28
N GLU A 51 -10.47 2.55 -5.58
CA GLU A 51 -10.54 3.82 -6.32
C GLU A 51 -11.99 4.24 -6.52
N LEU A 52 -12.24 5.55 -6.57
CA LEU A 52 -13.54 6.10 -6.97
C LEU A 52 -13.46 6.69 -8.37
N ARG A 53 -14.34 6.25 -9.26
CA ARG A 53 -14.51 6.82 -10.60
C ARG A 53 -15.93 7.34 -10.75
N SER A 54 -16.08 8.65 -10.92
CA SER A 54 -17.39 9.31 -11.00
C SER A 54 -18.32 8.96 -9.83
N GLY A 55 -17.75 8.80 -8.63
CA GLY A 55 -18.48 8.42 -7.40
C GLY A 55 -18.73 6.92 -7.22
N PHE A 56 -18.36 6.08 -8.18
CA PHE A 56 -18.54 4.62 -8.10
C PHE A 56 -17.22 3.92 -7.73
N PRO A 57 -17.25 2.97 -6.77
CA PRO A 57 -16.07 2.20 -6.41
C PRO A 57 -15.63 1.33 -7.58
N GLN A 58 -14.34 1.41 -7.88
CA GLN A 58 -13.63 0.45 -8.71
C GLN A 58 -12.90 -0.48 -7.75
N HIS A 59 -13.28 -1.75 -7.72
CA HIS A 59 -12.74 -2.74 -6.79
C HIS A 59 -11.34 -3.21 -7.21
N LYS A 60 -10.41 -2.27 -7.15
CA LYS A 60 -8.98 -2.40 -7.38
C LYS A 60 -8.25 -1.44 -6.46
N MET A 61 -7.01 -1.78 -6.14
CA MET A 61 -6.14 -0.98 -5.29
C MET A 61 -4.75 -1.00 -5.90
N GLY A 62 -4.14 0.18 -6.03
CA GLY A 62 -2.76 0.29 -6.51
C GLY A 62 -1.75 -0.02 -5.41
N HIS A 63 -0.56 -0.44 -5.81
CA HIS A 63 0.59 -0.53 -4.91
C HIS A 63 0.84 0.80 -4.21
N LEU A 64 0.77 1.90 -4.96
CA LEU A 64 0.81 3.26 -4.43
C LEU A 64 -0.14 3.47 -3.26
N ALA A 65 -1.38 2.94 -3.35
CA ALA A 65 -2.39 3.12 -2.32
C ALA A 65 -2.02 2.44 -0.99
N CYS A 66 -1.00 1.59 -0.91
CA CYS A 66 -0.53 1.03 0.35
C CYS A 66 0.08 2.07 1.30
N PHE A 67 0.38 3.29 0.84
CA PHE A 67 0.78 4.40 1.73
C PHE A 67 -0.26 4.69 2.82
N VAL A 68 -1.55 4.39 2.55
CA VAL A 68 -2.65 4.59 3.51
C VAL A 68 -2.46 3.80 4.80
N VAL A 69 -1.68 2.73 4.76
CA VAL A 69 -1.31 1.94 5.95
C VAL A 69 -0.54 2.81 6.94
N GLY A 70 0.51 3.48 6.46
CA GLY A 70 1.31 4.40 7.25
C GLY A 70 0.51 5.62 7.69
N MET A 71 -0.32 6.15 6.78
CA MET A 71 -1.21 7.29 7.06
C MET A 71 -2.17 7.00 8.23
N PHE A 72 -2.90 5.88 8.20
CA PHE A 72 -3.83 5.52 9.28
C PHE A 72 -3.11 5.09 10.56
N ALA A 73 -1.96 4.43 10.48
CA ALA A 73 -1.14 4.14 11.66
C ALA A 73 -0.68 5.43 12.36
N LEU A 74 -0.29 6.44 11.58
CA LEU A 74 0.11 7.75 12.08
C LEU A 74 -1.07 8.53 12.68
N GLN A 75 -2.26 8.44 12.08
CA GLN A 75 -3.48 8.98 12.68
C GLN A 75 -3.78 8.32 14.02
N ALA A 76 -3.76 6.99 14.09
CA ALA A 76 -4.04 6.27 15.33
C ALA A 76 -3.08 6.67 16.46
N ALA A 77 -1.80 6.93 16.15
CA ALA A 77 -0.82 7.42 17.12
C ALA A 77 -1.13 8.82 17.69
N ASN A 78 -2.05 9.56 17.06
CA ASN A 78 -2.48 10.90 17.43
C ASN A 78 -3.97 10.97 17.83
N GLU A 79 -4.58 9.82 18.07
CA GLU A 79 -5.95 9.71 18.58
C GLU A 79 -5.96 9.19 20.01
N GLU A 80 -7.04 9.48 20.74
CA GLU A 80 -7.33 8.89 22.04
C GLU A 80 -8.19 7.62 21.89
N GLU A 81 -8.35 6.87 22.96
CA GLU A 81 -9.25 5.73 22.98
C GLU A 81 -10.72 6.19 23.01
N PRO A 82 -11.65 5.49 22.30
CA PRO A 82 -11.47 4.23 21.57
C PRO A 82 -11.05 4.38 20.08
N GLN A 83 -10.93 5.60 19.57
CA GLN A 83 -10.67 5.85 18.14
C GLN A 83 -9.31 5.28 17.72
N ARG A 84 -8.29 5.49 18.56
CA ARG A 84 -6.95 4.93 18.35
C ARG A 84 -6.97 3.43 18.06
N ALA A 85 -7.64 2.62 18.88
CA ALA A 85 -7.71 1.17 18.66
C ALA A 85 -8.41 0.82 17.33
N SER A 86 -9.51 1.50 17.00
CA SER A 86 -10.25 1.29 15.75
C SER A 86 -9.42 1.66 14.52
N THR A 87 -8.77 2.82 14.55
CA THR A 87 -7.93 3.31 13.44
C THR A 87 -6.66 2.47 13.28
N MET A 88 -6.03 2.05 14.38
CA MET A 88 -4.88 1.14 14.29
C MET A 88 -5.30 -0.21 13.71
N LYS A 89 -6.44 -0.77 14.13
CA LYS A 89 -6.96 -2.00 13.54
C LYS A 89 -7.17 -1.87 12.03
N LEU A 90 -7.73 -0.76 11.57
CA LEU A 90 -7.87 -0.48 10.13
C LEU A 90 -6.51 -0.46 9.43
N ALA A 91 -5.51 0.22 9.99
CA ALA A 91 -4.16 0.25 9.44
C ALA A 91 -3.54 -1.15 9.34
N GLU A 92 -3.71 -1.99 10.36
CA GLU A 92 -3.22 -3.38 10.35
C GLU A 92 -3.94 -4.26 9.31
N GLU A 93 -5.27 -4.10 9.16
CA GLU A 93 -6.05 -4.84 8.15
C GLU A 93 -5.65 -4.45 6.73
N LEU A 94 -5.44 -3.15 6.46
CA LEU A 94 -4.93 -2.66 5.19
C LEU A 94 -3.51 -3.14 4.92
N GLY A 95 -2.65 -3.12 5.94
CA GLY A 95 -1.29 -3.67 5.87
C GLY A 95 -1.30 -5.16 5.53
N ASN A 96 -2.23 -5.93 6.11
CA ASN A 96 -2.40 -7.34 5.76
C ASN A 96 -2.76 -7.52 4.28
N THR A 97 -3.66 -6.72 3.73
CA THR A 97 -4.02 -6.79 2.30
C THR A 97 -2.83 -6.46 1.38
N CYS A 98 -2.03 -5.46 1.73
CA CYS A 98 -0.80 -5.13 1.01
C CYS A 98 0.25 -6.25 1.09
N HIS A 99 0.33 -6.96 2.23
CA HIS A 99 1.15 -8.16 2.35
C HIS A 99 0.62 -9.32 1.49
N GLU A 100 -0.70 -9.55 1.50
CA GLU A 100 -1.36 -10.57 0.69
C GLU A 100 -1.10 -10.39 -0.81
N SER A 101 -1.07 -9.15 -1.31
CA SER A 101 -0.74 -8.90 -2.72
C SER A 101 0.68 -9.30 -3.09
N TYR A 102 1.62 -9.21 -2.15
CA TYR A 102 2.99 -9.71 -2.30
C TYR A 102 3.01 -11.25 -2.29
N ILE A 103 2.48 -11.86 -1.24
CA ILE A 103 2.65 -13.32 -1.04
C ILE A 103 1.82 -14.17 -2.01
N ARG A 104 0.79 -13.60 -2.67
CA ARG A 104 -0.02 -14.27 -3.69
C ARG A 104 0.60 -14.26 -5.08
N SER A 105 1.72 -13.54 -5.29
CA SER A 105 2.47 -13.59 -6.54
C SER A 105 3.55 -14.68 -6.52
N THR A 106 3.95 -15.14 -7.70
CA THR A 106 4.99 -16.17 -7.86
C THR A 106 6.34 -15.68 -7.35
N THR A 107 6.65 -14.40 -7.58
CA THR A 107 7.92 -13.76 -7.17
C THR A 107 7.93 -13.30 -5.72
N ARG A 108 6.79 -13.36 -5.01
CA ARG A 108 6.59 -12.76 -3.67
C ARG A 108 6.73 -11.24 -3.64
N ILE A 109 6.54 -10.59 -4.79
CA ILE A 109 6.51 -9.14 -4.99
C ILE A 109 5.11 -8.71 -5.43
N GLY A 110 4.58 -7.62 -4.87
CA GLY A 110 3.25 -7.11 -5.23
C GLY A 110 3.20 -6.45 -6.61
N PRO A 111 2.12 -6.63 -7.37
CA PRO A 111 1.91 -5.95 -8.66
C PRO A 111 1.59 -4.45 -8.49
N GLU A 112 1.72 -3.67 -9.57
CA GLU A 112 1.39 -2.25 -9.63
C GLU A 112 -0.08 -1.97 -9.26
N MET A 113 -1.00 -2.84 -9.71
CA MET A 113 -2.40 -2.84 -9.31
C MET A 113 -2.80 -4.24 -8.87
N PHE A 114 -3.77 -4.35 -7.95
CA PHE A 114 -4.41 -5.61 -7.59
C PHE A 114 -5.91 -5.44 -7.43
N TYR A 115 -6.65 -6.50 -7.77
CA TYR A 115 -8.08 -6.48 -8.00
C TYR A 115 -8.85 -7.31 -6.96
N PHE A 116 -10.13 -6.95 -6.78
CA PHE A 116 -11.06 -7.61 -5.86
C PHE A 116 -12.37 -7.90 -6.59
N SER A 117 -12.51 -9.11 -7.09
CA SER A 117 -13.65 -9.57 -7.90
C SER A 117 -14.00 -11.03 -7.55
N ASP A 118 -14.77 -11.68 -8.42
CA ASP A 118 -15.08 -13.11 -8.29
C ASP A 118 -13.88 -14.01 -8.56
N SER A 119 -12.93 -13.54 -9.38
CA SER A 119 -11.76 -14.30 -9.84
C SER A 119 -10.43 -13.80 -9.26
N GLU A 120 -10.40 -12.56 -8.75
CA GLU A 120 -9.19 -11.92 -8.23
C GLU A 120 -9.45 -11.47 -6.79
N ASP A 121 -8.46 -11.64 -5.92
CA ASP A 121 -8.52 -11.16 -4.54
C ASP A 121 -7.10 -10.81 -4.12
N ALA A 122 -6.81 -9.51 -4.08
CA ALA A 122 -5.45 -8.98 -3.93
C ALA A 122 -4.46 -9.56 -4.97
N THR A 123 -4.92 -9.81 -6.20
CA THR A 123 -4.10 -10.34 -7.30
C THR A 123 -4.35 -9.57 -8.60
N SER A 124 -3.46 -9.75 -9.59
CA SER A 124 -3.56 -9.10 -10.89
C SER A 124 -2.99 -9.98 -12.00
N ARG A 125 -3.62 -11.13 -12.26
CA ARG A 125 -3.01 -12.14 -13.14
C ARG A 125 -2.98 -11.75 -14.62
N HIS A 126 -3.81 -10.77 -15.02
CA HIS A 126 -4.09 -10.48 -16.42
C HIS A 126 -3.72 -9.05 -16.88
N SER A 127 -3.41 -8.13 -15.97
CA SER A 127 -3.06 -6.73 -16.30
C SER A 127 -2.24 -6.08 -15.19
N GLU A 128 -1.50 -5.01 -15.49
CA GLU A 128 -0.84 -4.14 -14.49
C GLU A 128 -0.06 -4.90 -13.40
N ASN A 129 0.63 -5.96 -13.81
CA ASN A 129 1.35 -6.87 -12.92
C ASN A 129 2.86 -6.66 -12.92
N ASN A 130 3.30 -5.53 -13.45
CA ASN A 130 4.67 -5.05 -13.31
C ASN A 130 4.92 -4.56 -11.88
N TYR A 131 6.20 -4.45 -11.51
CA TYR A 131 6.67 -3.86 -10.26
C TYR A 131 7.88 -2.98 -10.55
N ILE A 132 7.83 -1.72 -10.12
CA ILE A 132 8.86 -0.71 -10.43
C ILE A 132 9.64 -0.28 -9.19
N LEU A 133 9.96 -1.22 -8.30
CA LEU A 133 10.72 -0.96 -7.06
C LEU A 133 10.01 0.01 -6.09
N ARG A 134 8.69 -0.06 -6.07
CA ARG A 134 7.85 0.81 -5.25
C ARG A 134 8.00 0.54 -3.74
N PRO A 135 8.04 1.59 -2.90
CA PRO A 135 8.30 1.45 -1.46
C PRO A 135 7.04 1.33 -0.58
N GLU A 136 5.84 1.63 -1.07
CA GLU A 136 4.72 2.01 -0.17
C GLU A 136 4.25 0.88 0.76
N VAL A 137 4.39 -0.39 0.35
CA VAL A 137 4.11 -1.54 1.21
C VAL A 137 5.11 -1.64 2.37
N ILE A 138 6.40 -1.49 2.08
CA ILE A 138 7.47 -1.49 3.08
C ILE A 138 7.35 -0.27 4.00
N GLU A 139 7.00 0.90 3.46
CA GLU A 139 6.70 2.11 4.25
C GLU A 139 5.56 1.85 5.25
N GLY A 140 4.46 1.25 4.79
CA GLY A 140 3.34 0.88 5.66
C GLY A 140 3.78 -0.03 6.81
N PHE A 141 4.59 -1.05 6.52
CA PHE A 141 5.12 -1.96 7.54
C PHE A 141 6.07 -1.28 8.51
N PHE A 142 6.88 -0.32 8.05
CA PHE A 142 7.71 0.49 8.94
C PHE A 142 6.86 1.23 9.98
N TYR A 143 5.81 1.94 9.55
CA TYR A 143 4.91 2.63 10.48
C TYR A 143 4.22 1.65 11.44
N LEU A 144 3.68 0.54 10.94
CA LEU A 144 3.03 -0.45 11.79
C LEU A 144 3.99 -1.05 12.83
N TRP A 145 5.24 -1.37 12.45
CA TRP A 145 6.24 -1.82 13.41
C TRP A 145 6.55 -0.76 14.46
N ARG A 146 6.78 0.49 14.06
CA ARG A 146 7.12 1.59 14.99
C ARG A 146 6.00 1.86 16.00
N MET A 147 4.74 1.74 15.59
CA MET A 147 3.59 2.06 16.45
C MET A 147 3.11 0.88 17.31
N THR A 148 3.34 -0.37 16.87
CA THR A 148 2.76 -1.55 17.52
C THR A 148 3.81 -2.46 18.17
N GLY A 149 5.07 -2.38 17.76
CA GLY A 149 6.14 -3.29 18.18
C GLY A 149 6.01 -4.73 17.67
N LYS A 150 4.98 -5.06 16.89
CA LYS A 150 4.75 -6.43 16.38
C LYS A 150 5.86 -6.82 15.40
N THR A 151 6.57 -7.90 15.71
CA THR A 151 7.74 -8.37 14.94
C THR A 151 7.39 -8.84 13.54
N LYS A 152 6.16 -9.33 13.32
CA LYS A 152 5.68 -9.80 12.00
C LYS A 152 5.93 -8.80 10.86
N TYR A 153 5.88 -7.49 11.14
CA TYR A 153 6.10 -6.46 10.14
C TYR A 153 7.57 -6.39 9.69
N ARG A 154 8.52 -6.72 10.57
CA ARG A 154 9.94 -6.87 10.20
C ARG A 154 10.16 -8.13 9.38
N ASP A 155 9.48 -9.21 9.72
CA ASP A 155 9.56 -10.47 8.96
C ASP A 155 9.01 -10.27 7.54
N TRP A 156 7.87 -9.60 7.39
CA TRP A 156 7.28 -9.25 6.09
C TRP A 156 8.19 -8.33 5.25
N VAL A 157 8.85 -7.34 5.88
CA VAL A 157 9.86 -6.52 5.19
C VAL A 157 11.04 -7.38 4.74
N TRP A 158 11.52 -8.30 5.58
CA TRP A 158 12.63 -9.18 5.23
C TRP A 158 12.29 -10.11 4.06
N ASP A 159 11.09 -10.68 4.05
CA ASP A 159 10.60 -11.50 2.94
C ASP A 159 10.52 -10.70 1.63
N ALA A 160 10.00 -9.46 1.68
CA ALA A 160 9.94 -8.57 0.53
C ALA A 160 11.35 -8.21 0.01
N ILE A 161 12.30 -7.88 0.89
CA ILE A 161 13.68 -7.56 0.50
C ILE A 161 14.38 -8.76 -0.12
N GLN A 162 14.21 -9.97 0.42
CA GLN A 162 14.76 -11.20 -0.19
C GLN A 162 14.16 -11.46 -1.58
N ALA A 163 12.86 -11.21 -1.76
CA ALA A 163 12.20 -11.34 -3.06
C ALA A 163 12.74 -10.33 -4.07
N ILE A 164 12.89 -9.06 -3.67
CA ILE A 164 13.48 -7.99 -4.48
C ILE A 164 14.93 -8.33 -4.83
N ASP A 165 15.73 -8.80 -3.87
CA ASP A 165 17.11 -9.24 -4.11
C ASP A 165 17.18 -10.34 -5.16
N LYS A 166 16.30 -11.33 -5.05
CA LYS A 166 16.27 -12.48 -5.96
C LYS A 166 15.80 -12.13 -7.38
N HIS A 167 14.80 -11.26 -7.50
CA HIS A 167 14.07 -11.06 -8.76
C HIS A 167 14.35 -9.73 -9.46
N CYS A 168 14.85 -8.72 -8.73
CA CYS A 168 15.11 -7.39 -9.27
C CYS A 168 16.60 -7.06 -9.39
N ARG A 169 17.50 -7.84 -8.76
CA ARG A 169 18.94 -7.59 -8.84
C ARG A 169 19.49 -7.84 -10.24
N VAL A 170 20.28 -6.91 -10.72
CA VAL A 170 21.09 -6.97 -11.94
C VAL A 170 22.55 -6.73 -11.62
N GLU A 171 23.45 -6.94 -12.58
CA GLU A 171 24.90 -6.78 -12.40
C GLU A 171 25.27 -5.41 -11.78
N ALA A 172 24.62 -4.33 -12.24
CA ALA A 172 24.92 -2.96 -11.83
C ALA A 172 23.94 -2.36 -10.81
N GLY A 173 22.99 -3.12 -10.25
CA GLY A 173 21.99 -2.56 -9.33
C GLY A 173 20.67 -3.35 -9.29
N PHE A 174 19.56 -2.63 -9.40
CA PHE A 174 18.20 -3.18 -9.36
C PHE A 174 17.33 -2.61 -10.48
N SER A 175 16.46 -3.45 -11.05
CA SER A 175 15.47 -3.08 -12.06
C SER A 175 14.09 -3.54 -11.62
N GLY A 176 13.06 -2.81 -12.06
CA GLY A 176 11.70 -3.32 -12.04
C GLY A 176 11.53 -4.58 -12.90
N ILE A 177 10.42 -5.29 -12.69
CA ILE A 177 10.03 -6.47 -13.46
C ILE A 177 8.66 -6.28 -14.10
N ASN A 178 8.47 -6.81 -15.31
CA ASN A 178 7.23 -6.62 -16.06
C ASN A 178 6.07 -7.51 -15.61
N ASN A 179 6.34 -8.63 -14.94
CA ASN A 179 5.30 -9.53 -14.48
C ASN A 179 5.71 -10.27 -13.19
N VAL A 180 5.12 -9.91 -12.05
CA VAL A 180 5.36 -10.53 -10.74
C VAL A 180 4.88 -11.99 -10.64
N TYR A 181 4.09 -12.47 -11.61
CA TYR A 181 3.60 -13.85 -11.68
C TYR A 181 4.47 -14.75 -12.58
N ASP A 182 5.42 -14.18 -13.34
CA ASP A 182 6.31 -14.92 -14.24
C ASP A 182 7.79 -14.67 -13.89
N PRO A 183 8.43 -15.55 -13.10
CA PRO A 183 9.82 -15.38 -12.68
C PRO A 183 10.83 -15.55 -13.83
N SER A 184 10.40 -16.02 -15.00
CA SER A 184 11.28 -16.21 -16.18
C SER A 184 11.41 -14.94 -17.04
N LYS A 185 10.46 -14.01 -16.93
CA LYS A 185 10.40 -12.77 -17.70
C LYS A 185 10.83 -11.56 -16.86
N VAL A 186 12.01 -11.66 -16.26
CA VAL A 186 12.80 -10.50 -15.83
C VAL A 186 13.33 -9.80 -17.10
N ARG A 187 12.43 -9.35 -17.99
CA ARG A 187 12.80 -8.51 -19.12
C ARG A 187 12.92 -7.10 -18.58
N PHE A 188 14.16 -6.64 -18.53
CA PHE A 188 14.55 -5.30 -18.16
C PHE A 188 13.83 -4.28 -19.05
N TYR A 189 13.52 -3.10 -18.50
CA TYR A 189 13.28 -1.91 -19.32
C TYR A 189 14.60 -1.59 -20.02
N THR A 190 14.87 -2.21 -21.17
CA THR A 190 15.94 -1.75 -22.06
C THR A 190 15.39 -0.59 -22.87
N ASP A 191 16.18 0.48 -23.02
CA ASP A 191 15.87 1.73 -23.74
C ASP A 191 15.60 1.57 -25.26
N SER A 192 15.00 0.47 -25.69
CA SER A 192 14.75 0.13 -27.10
C SER A 192 13.28 0.17 -27.53
N GLU A 193 12.36 0.65 -26.69
CA GLU A 193 10.94 0.85 -27.06
C GLU A 193 10.57 2.35 -27.25
N GLN A 194 11.53 3.19 -27.62
CA GLN A 194 11.29 4.59 -28.05
C GLN A 194 11.82 4.95 -29.45
N LEU A 195 12.00 3.98 -30.36
CA LEU A 195 12.23 4.25 -31.78
C LEU A 195 11.28 3.47 -32.68
#